data_AF-A0AAD9P6W8-F1
#
_entry.id   AF-A0AAD9P6W8-F1
#
_cell.length_a   1.000
_cell.length_b   1.000
_cell.length_c   1.000
_cell.angle_alpha   90.00
_cell.angle_beta   90.00
_cell.angle_gamma   90.00
#
_symmetry.space_group_name_H-M   'P 1'
#
loop_
_entity.id
_entity.type
_entity.pdbx_description
1 polymer ?
#
loop_
_entity_poly.entity_id
_entity_poly.type
_entity_poly.pdbx_seq_one_letter_code
_entity_poly.pdbx_strand_id
1 'polypeptide(L)'
;MIKANSWRDCIRCTVVRNYKRKTNKQCWTDENMRLAIEEWKKGSAGYRQIGEQFNVPWSTLRDRIKNNNKIITGAMKGFVGGFRKVFTNEQEQNCVRTSFAWKKFFLD
;
A
#
# COMPACT_ATOMS: atom_id res chain seq x y z
N MET A 1 -43.87 17.29 -8.29
CA MET A 1 -43.00 18.48 -8.34
C MET A 1 -42.43 18.69 -6.94
N ILE A 2 -41.16 18.37 -6.71
CA ILE A 2 -40.52 18.58 -5.41
C ILE A 2 -39.66 19.84 -5.54
N LYS A 3 -40.03 20.90 -4.82
CA LYS A 3 -39.25 22.14 -4.70
C LYS A 3 -38.19 21.94 -3.62
N ALA A 4 -36.90 22.05 -3.97
CA ALA A 4 -35.82 22.08 -3.01
C ALA A 4 -35.54 23.55 -2.63
N ASN A 5 -35.88 23.91 -1.39
CA ASN A 5 -35.67 25.25 -0.83
C ASN A 5 -34.68 25.16 0.34
N SER A 6 -33.37 25.05 0.09
CA SER A 6 -32.33 25.40 1.07
C SER A 6 -30.94 25.10 0.51
N TRP A 7 -30.03 26.07 0.59
CA TRP A 7 -28.62 25.91 0.20
C TRP A 7 -27.78 25.18 1.27
N ARG A 8 -28.41 24.60 2.32
CA ARG A 8 -27.70 23.95 3.44
C ARG A 8 -27.49 22.44 3.30
N ASP A 9 -27.93 21.80 2.22
CA ASP A 9 -27.81 20.34 2.06
C ASP A 9 -26.54 19.87 1.31
N CYS A 10 -25.59 20.77 1.06
CA CYS A 10 -24.37 20.47 0.31
C CYS A 10 -23.19 19.95 1.17
N ILE A 11 -23.39 19.14 2.22
CA ILE A 11 -22.25 18.48 2.91
C ILE A 11 -22.60 17.05 3.34
N ARG A 12 -22.98 16.21 2.39
CA ARG A 12 -22.74 14.77 2.51
C ARG A 12 -22.40 14.15 1.16
N CYS A 13 -21.45 14.79 0.47
CA CYS A 13 -20.71 14.16 -0.62
C CYS A 13 -19.89 12.99 -0.06
N THR A 14 -20.55 11.86 0.14
CA THR A 14 -19.96 10.53 0.28
C THR A 14 -19.43 10.08 -1.09
N VAL A 15 -18.46 10.83 -1.64
CA VAL A 15 -17.74 10.35 -2.81
C VAL A 15 -16.73 9.35 -2.31
N VAL A 16 -17.15 8.08 -2.20
CA VAL A 16 -16.21 6.96 -2.08
C VAL A 16 -15.28 7.10 -3.29
N ARG A 17 -14.02 7.47 -3.07
CA ARG A 17 -13.04 7.71 -4.13
C ARG A 17 -12.93 6.44 -4.97
N ASN A 18 -13.55 6.39 -6.15
CA ASN A 18 -13.45 5.27 -7.10
C ASN A 18 -12.13 5.35 -7.88
N TYR A 19 -11.01 5.42 -7.15
CA TYR A 19 -9.68 5.46 -7.76
C TYR A 19 -9.22 4.03 -8.04
N LYS A 20 -9.21 3.64 -9.31
CA LYS A 20 -8.50 2.45 -9.78
C LYS A 20 -7.02 2.80 -9.97
N ARG A 21 -6.12 2.03 -9.35
CA ARG A 21 -4.67 2.22 -9.55
C ARG A 21 -4.32 2.04 -11.03
N LYS A 22 -3.50 2.96 -11.56
CA LYS A 22 -3.04 2.92 -12.96
C LYS A 22 -2.00 1.82 -13.24
N THR A 23 -1.35 1.29 -12.20
CA THR A 23 -0.21 0.37 -12.36
C THR A 23 -0.42 -0.93 -11.60
N ASN A 24 -0.06 -2.05 -12.22
CA ASN A 24 -0.03 -3.38 -11.59
C ASN A 24 1.27 -3.63 -10.80
N LYS A 25 1.89 -2.59 -10.23
CA LYS A 25 3.10 -2.75 -9.41
C LYS A 25 2.79 -3.67 -8.23
N GLN A 26 3.74 -4.57 -7.93
CA GLN A 26 3.60 -5.60 -6.90
C GLN A 26 2.44 -6.58 -7.18
N CYS A 27 2.23 -6.97 -8.43
CA CYS A 27 1.25 -7.99 -8.81
C CYS A 27 1.65 -9.44 -8.43
N TRP A 28 2.84 -9.65 -7.89
CA TRP A 28 3.31 -10.96 -7.44
C TRP A 28 2.80 -11.30 -6.02
N THR A 29 2.72 -12.60 -5.73
CA THR A 29 2.35 -13.16 -4.43
C THR A 29 3.59 -13.42 -3.58
N ASP A 30 3.44 -13.36 -2.26
CA ASP A 30 4.55 -13.62 -1.33
C ASP A 30 5.14 -15.03 -1.55
N GLU A 31 4.30 -16.01 -1.89
CA GLU A 31 4.75 -17.36 -2.20
C GLU A 31 5.63 -17.43 -3.46
N ASN A 32 5.24 -16.76 -4.55
CA ASN A 32 6.06 -16.70 -5.76
C ASN A 32 7.42 -16.08 -5.47
N MET A 33 7.46 -15.06 -4.61
CA MET A 33 8.70 -14.40 -4.22
C MET A 33 9.58 -15.32 -3.37
N ARG A 34 8.98 -16.10 -2.46
CA ARG A 34 9.67 -17.09 -1.63
C ARG A 34 10.31 -18.18 -2.48
N LEU A 35 9.53 -18.80 -3.37
CA LEU A 35 10.00 -19.85 -4.28
C LEU A 35 11.13 -19.34 -5.19
N ALA A 36 11.00 -18.12 -5.72
CA ALA A 36 12.05 -17.51 -6.52
C ALA A 36 13.38 -17.33 -5.74
N ILE A 37 13.32 -16.97 -4.46
CA ILE A 37 14.51 -16.85 -3.60
C ILE A 37 15.11 -18.24 -3.33
N GLU A 38 14.28 -19.26 -3.10
CA GLU A 38 14.74 -20.64 -2.89
C GLU A 38 15.41 -21.22 -4.12
N GLU A 39 14.82 -21.07 -5.31
CA GLU A 39 15.43 -21.50 -6.57
C GLU A 39 16.75 -20.76 -6.85
N TRP A 40 16.82 -19.46 -6.53
CA TRP A 40 18.08 -18.72 -6.65
C TRP A 40 19.16 -19.26 -5.71
N LYS A 41 18.79 -19.60 -4.46
CA LYS A 41 19.72 -20.21 -3.50
C LYS A 41 20.24 -21.58 -3.94
N LYS A 42 19.44 -22.34 -4.70
CA LYS A 42 19.88 -23.62 -5.30
C LYS A 42 20.91 -23.43 -6.41
N GLY A 43 21.09 -22.21 -6.93
CA GLY A 43 22.10 -21.87 -7.93
C GLY A 43 21.77 -22.33 -9.36
N SER A 44 20.53 -22.74 -9.62
CA SER A 44 20.14 -23.36 -10.89
C SER A 44 19.93 -22.38 -12.05
N ALA A 45 19.64 -21.11 -11.77
CA ALA A 45 19.28 -20.12 -12.80
C ALA A 45 19.63 -18.67 -12.40
N GLY A 46 19.77 -17.80 -13.41
CA GLY A 46 19.99 -16.36 -13.22
C GLY A 46 18.72 -15.59 -12.84
N TYR A 47 18.87 -14.38 -12.30
CA TYR A 47 17.75 -13.54 -11.83
C TYR A 47 16.61 -13.34 -12.85
N ARG A 48 16.97 -13.21 -14.13
CA ARG A 48 15.99 -12.94 -15.20
C ARG A 48 15.11 -14.16 -15.47
N GLN A 49 15.74 -15.33 -15.60
CA GLN A 49 15.04 -16.60 -15.83
C GLN A 49 14.11 -16.94 -14.67
N ILE A 50 14.58 -16.79 -13.43
CA ILE A 50 13.77 -17.01 -12.23
C ILE A 50 12.61 -16.02 -12.17
N GLY A 51 12.86 -14.74 -12.48
CA GLY A 51 11.80 -13.72 -12.51
C GLY A 51 10.69 -14.04 -13.52
N GLU A 52 11.06 -14.52 -14.71
CA GLU A 52 10.10 -14.96 -15.73
C GLU A 52 9.32 -16.21 -15.27
N GLN A 53 10.00 -17.20 -14.67
CA GLN A 53 9.39 -18.44 -14.18
C GLN A 53 8.35 -18.21 -13.07
N PHE A 54 8.64 -17.34 -12.10
CA PHE A 54 7.75 -17.09 -10.96
C PHE A 54 6.87 -15.83 -11.12
N ASN A 55 6.91 -15.19 -12.30
CA ASN A 55 6.22 -13.94 -12.59
C ASN A 55 6.53 -12.83 -11.56
N VAL A 56 7.82 -12.69 -11.23
CA VAL A 56 8.34 -11.69 -10.30
C VAL A 56 9.30 -10.76 -11.05
N PRO A 57 9.24 -9.42 -10.83
CA PRO A 57 10.21 -8.51 -11.42
C PRO A 57 11.65 -8.86 -11.00
N TRP A 58 12.51 -9.10 -11.98
CA TRP A 58 13.92 -9.46 -11.77
C TRP A 58 14.68 -8.45 -10.90
N SER A 59 14.39 -7.15 -11.05
CA SER A 59 15.03 -6.09 -10.26
C SER A 59 14.63 -6.17 -8.80
N THR A 60 13.35 -6.46 -8.53
CA THR A 60 12.82 -6.64 -7.17
C THR A 60 13.40 -7.89 -6.51
N LEU A 61 13.51 -9.00 -7.24
CA LEU A 61 14.16 -10.22 -6.76
C LEU A 61 15.62 -9.95 -6.37
N ARG A 62 16.38 -9.28 -7.25
CA ARG A 62 17.77 -8.90 -6.99
C ARG A 62 17.92 -8.02 -5.75
N ASP A 63 17.07 -6.99 -5.61
CA ASP A 63 17.16 -6.05 -4.50
C ASP A 63 16.81 -6.71 -3.16
N ARG A 64 15.88 -7.68 -3.16
CA ARG A 64 15.54 -8.50 -1.99
C ARG A 64 16.69 -9.42 -1.58
N ILE A 65 17.33 -10.09 -2.55
CA ILE A 65 18.47 -10.98 -2.29
C ILE A 65 19.67 -10.19 -1.76
N LYS A 66 19.95 -9.02 -2.33
CA LYS A 66 21.02 -8.13 -1.86
C LYS A 66 20.72 -7.45 -0.52
N ASN A 67 19.51 -7.62 0.02
CA ASN A 67 19.04 -6.94 1.23
C ASN A 67 19.22 -5.41 1.17
N ASN A 68 19.05 -4.81 -0.03
CA ASN A 68 19.13 -3.35 -0.19
C ASN A 68 18.00 -2.62 0.55
N ASN A 69 16.93 -3.34 0.90
CA ASN A 69 15.80 -2.83 1.67
C ASN A 69 15.95 -3.19 3.15
N LYS A 70 16.10 -2.18 4.01
CA LYS A 70 16.21 -2.36 5.47
C LYS A 70 14.89 -2.79 6.15
N ILE A 71 13.77 -2.65 5.45
CA ILE A 71 12.41 -2.76 6.03
C ILE A 71 11.72 -4.03 5.57
N ILE A 72 11.79 -4.29 4.27
CA ILE A 72 11.10 -5.41 3.64
C ILE A 72 12.17 -6.41 3.27
N THR A 73 12.24 -7.47 4.06
CA THR A 73 13.16 -8.58 3.87
C THR A 73 12.40 -9.81 3.39
N GLY A 74 13.10 -10.69 2.70
CA GLY A 74 12.53 -11.96 2.22
C GLY A 74 11.38 -11.79 1.23
N ALA A 75 10.26 -12.46 1.50
CA ALA A 75 9.11 -12.58 0.60
C ALA A 75 8.00 -11.54 0.84
N MET A 76 8.04 -10.81 1.96
CA MET A 76 6.93 -9.95 2.38
C MET A 76 6.61 -8.84 1.38
N LYS A 77 5.33 -8.59 1.14
CA LYS A 77 4.86 -7.42 0.40
C LYS A 77 4.77 -6.20 1.31
N GLY A 78 5.27 -5.06 0.85
CA GLY A 78 5.21 -3.82 1.62
C GLY A 78 5.63 -2.59 0.82
N PHE A 79 5.67 -1.44 1.47
CA PHE A 79 6.16 -0.20 0.88
C PHE A 79 7.68 -0.24 0.64
N VAL A 80 8.07 -0.41 -0.62
CA VAL A 80 9.49 -0.41 -1.04
C VAL A 80 10.09 1.01 -1.03
N GLY A 81 9.25 2.05 -0.96
CA GLY A 81 9.67 3.45 -0.89
C GLY A 81 10.05 3.90 0.53
N GLY A 82 10.70 5.07 0.62
CA GLY A 82 11.13 5.65 1.90
C GLY A 82 10.03 6.26 2.76
N PHE A 83 8.80 6.39 2.25
CA PHE A 83 7.67 6.93 3.01
C PHE A 83 7.24 5.96 4.09
N ARG A 84 7.04 6.49 5.30
CA ARG A 84 6.69 5.70 6.48
C ARG A 84 5.43 6.23 7.13
N LYS A 85 4.71 5.33 7.78
CA LYS A 85 3.68 5.70 8.74
C LYS A 85 4.39 6.33 9.94
N VAL A 86 4.14 7.63 10.17
CA VAL A 86 4.77 8.37 11.27
C VAL A 86 4.00 8.13 12.57
N PHE A 87 2.67 8.12 12.51
CA PHE A 87 1.81 7.90 13.68
C PHE A 87 1.52 6.42 13.91
N THR A 88 1.40 6.03 15.18
CA THR A 88 0.83 4.74 15.54
C THR A 88 -0.69 4.73 15.23
N ASN A 89 -1.29 3.54 15.15
CA ASN A 89 -2.73 3.42 14.95
C ASN A 89 -3.52 4.20 16.01
N GLU A 90 -3.05 4.16 17.26
CA GLU A 90 -3.67 4.85 18.39
C GLU A 90 -3.54 6.38 18.27
N GLN A 91 -2.36 6.88 17.88
CA GLN A 91 -2.14 8.31 17.66
C GLN A 91 -3.03 8.85 16.53
N GLU A 92 -3.17 8.10 15.42
CA GLU A 92 -4.09 8.48 14.34
C GLU A 92 -5.53 8.56 14.82
N GLN A 93 -6.00 7.57 15.59
CA GLN A 93 -7.35 7.57 16.15
C GLN A 93 -7.56 8.75 17.09
N ASN A 94 -6.57 9.09 17.92
CA ASN A 94 -6.67 10.24 18.80
C ASN A 94 -6.74 11.55 18.01
N CYS A 95 -5.89 11.74 16.99
CA CYS A 95 -5.93 12.91 16.11
C CYS A 95 -7.28 13.05 15.39
N VAL A 96 -7.84 11.92 14.93
CA VAL A 96 -9.16 11.90 14.28
C VAL A 96 -10.25 12.28 15.30
N ARG A 97 -10.24 11.67 16.50
CA ARG A 97 -11.21 11.97 17.56
C ARG A 97 -11.18 13.43 17.97
N THR A 98 -10.00 14.00 18.18
CA THR A 98 -9.86 15.42 18.53
C THR A 98 -10.37 16.28 17.38
N SER A 99 -9.98 16.02 16.13
CA SER A 99 -10.48 16.81 14.99
C SER A 99 -12.01 16.89 14.91
N PHE A 100 -12.71 15.79 15.22
CA PHE A 100 -14.17 15.76 15.28
C PHE A 100 -14.74 16.50 16.49
N ALA A 101 -14.12 16.37 17.67
CA ALA A 101 -14.53 17.10 18.87
C ALA A 101 -14.41 18.61 18.71
N TRP A 102 -13.29 19.07 18.13
CA TRP A 102 -13.07 20.48 17.80
C TRP A 102 -14.07 20.97 16.76
N LYS A 103 -14.36 20.17 15.73
CA LYS A 103 -15.40 20.51 14.76
C LYS A 103 -16.77 20.70 15.42
N LYS A 104 -17.13 19.83 16.36
CA LYS A 104 -18.39 19.95 17.12
C LYS A 104 -18.43 21.25 17.94
N PHE A 105 -17.36 21.55 18.65
CA PHE A 105 -17.29 22.73 19.53
C PHE A 105 -17.36 24.07 18.79
N PHE A 106 -16.90 24.16 17.54
CA PHE A 106 -16.87 25.41 16.77
C PHE A 106 -18.06 25.60 15.82
N LEU A 107 -18.91 24.57 15.65
CA LEU A 107 -20.08 24.62 14.75
C LEU A 107 -21.42 24.53 15.50
N ASP A 108 -21.39 24.25 16.80
CA ASP A 108 -22.49 24.46 17.75
C ASP A 108 -22.30 25.82 18.45
#